data_AF-U2D797-F1
#
_entry.id   AF-U2D797-F1
#
_cell.length_a   1.000
_cell.length_b   1.000
_cell.length_c   1.000
_cell.angle_alpha   90.00
_cell.angle_beta   90.00
_cell.angle_gamma   90.00
#
_symmetry.space_group_name_H-M   'P 1'
#
loop_
_entity.id
_entity.type
_entity.pdbx_description
1 polymer ?
#
loop_
_entity_poly.entity_id
_entity_poly.type
_entity_poly.pdbx_seq_one_letter_code
_entity_poly.pdbx_strand_id
1 'polypeptide(L)'
;MQEVSQLVQDFDERIVLSADRLYERFGRENGQSILAPFFPKAQWLSYEDCLLVQDAEPLISYVLSCHGNQNQYILDRYKEFRAYTARKTAKGFRITKDAGVFLCEK
;
A
#
# COMPACT_ATOMS: atom_id res chain seq x y z
N MET A 1 -2.07 -2.56 2.11
CA MET A 1 -0.83 -2.04 1.45
C MET A 1 0.42 -2.39 2.25
N GLN A 2 0.31 -2.51 3.57
CA GLN A 2 1.38 -3.00 4.44
C GLN A 2 2.05 -4.28 3.91
N GLU A 3 1.29 -5.19 3.30
CA GLU A 3 1.78 -6.45 2.77
C GLU A 3 2.75 -6.26 1.60
N VAL A 4 2.51 -5.25 0.75
CA VAL A 4 3.41 -4.91 -0.37
C VAL A 4 4.69 -4.29 0.18
N SER A 5 4.59 -3.42 1.18
CA SER A 5 5.77 -2.88 1.89
C SER A 5 6.58 -3.99 2.57
N GLN A 6 5.91 -4.93 3.23
CA GLN A 6 6.57 -6.07 3.86
C GLN A 6 7.24 -6.98 2.83
N LEU A 7 6.58 -7.25 1.70
CA LEU A 7 7.12 -8.07 0.62
C LEU A 7 8.49 -7.56 0.14
N VAL A 8 8.61 -6.24 -0.05
CA VAL A 8 9.87 -5.64 -0.52
C VAL A 8 10.90 -5.50 0.59
N GLN A 9 10.48 -5.27 1.84
CA GLN A 9 11.39 -5.25 2.99
C GLN A 9 11.98 -6.62 3.29
N ASP A 10 11.18 -7.69 3.14
CA ASP A 10 11.65 -9.08 3.22
C ASP A 10 12.68 -9.41 2.12
N PHE A 11 12.64 -8.69 0.98
CA PHE A 11 13.60 -8.85 -0.11
C PHE A 11 14.89 -8.06 0.14
N ASP A 12 14.76 -6.82 0.62
CA ASP A 12 15.86 -5.98 1.08
C ASP A 12 15.32 -4.93 2.06
N GLU A 13 15.75 -5.00 3.32
CA GLU A 13 15.24 -4.17 4.42
C GLU A 13 15.42 -2.66 4.21
N ARG A 14 16.33 -2.27 3.31
CA ARG A 14 16.60 -0.87 2.97
C ARG A 14 15.54 -0.28 2.04
N ILE A 15 14.67 -1.09 1.46
CA ILE A 15 13.64 -0.63 0.52
C ILE A 15 12.49 0.05 1.28
N VAL A 16 12.12 1.24 0.79
CA VAL A 16 10.99 2.05 1.23
C VAL A 16 10.20 2.46 -0.01
N LEU A 17 8.91 2.10 -0.07
CA LEU A 17 8.04 2.37 -1.22
C LEU A 17 7.42 3.78 -1.24
N SER A 18 7.37 4.46 -0.10
CA SER A 18 6.82 5.81 0.02
C SER A 18 7.71 6.66 0.92
N ALA A 19 8.21 7.77 0.40
CA ALA A 19 8.97 8.74 1.20
C ALA A 19 8.08 9.42 2.26
N ASP A 20 6.82 9.71 1.92
CA ASP A 20 5.89 10.42 2.80
C ASP A 20 4.78 9.52 3.34
N ARG A 21 4.63 9.49 4.67
CA ARG A 21 3.53 8.81 5.35
C ARG A 21 2.29 9.69 5.40
N LEU A 22 1.71 9.99 4.23
CA LEU A 22 0.56 10.91 4.11
C LEU A 22 -0.63 10.51 5.00
N TYR A 23 -0.81 9.21 5.24
CA TYR A 23 -1.85 8.69 6.14
C TYR A 23 -1.69 9.13 7.60
N GLU A 24 -0.48 9.47 8.06
CA GLU A 24 -0.25 10.05 9.39
C GLU A 24 -0.71 11.52 9.44
N ARG A 25 -0.69 12.23 8.31
CA ARG A 25 -1.15 13.63 8.21
C ARG A 25 -2.67 13.72 8.04
N PHE A 26 -3.24 12.83 7.22
CA PHE A 26 -4.67 12.69 7.02
C PHE A 26 -4.99 11.25 6.62
N GLY A 27 -5.68 10.54 7.50
CA GLY A 27 -6.05 9.15 7.35
C GLY A 27 -7.35 8.84 8.07
N ARG A 28 -7.73 7.55 8.09
CA ARG A 28 -8.96 7.06 8.72
C ARG A 28 -9.06 7.47 10.20
N GLU A 29 -7.97 7.34 10.95
CA GLU A 29 -7.96 7.55 12.41
C GLU A 29 -8.06 9.01 12.83
N ASN A 30 -7.48 9.95 12.07
CA ASN A 30 -7.44 11.37 12.44
C ASN A 30 -8.31 12.26 11.55
N GLY A 31 -8.78 11.75 10.41
CA GLY A 31 -9.50 12.53 9.40
C GLY A 31 -10.80 13.10 9.93
N GLN A 32 -11.53 12.38 10.78
CA GLN A 32 -12.75 12.89 11.40
C GLN A 32 -12.48 14.14 12.25
N SER A 33 -11.45 14.11 13.10
CA SER A 33 -11.07 15.27 13.94
C SER A 33 -10.60 16.45 13.09
N ILE A 34 -9.89 16.20 11.99
CA ILE A 34 -9.43 17.24 11.06
C ILE A 34 -10.62 17.88 10.31
N LEU A 35 -11.64 17.09 9.97
CA LEU A 35 -12.81 17.56 9.21
C LEU A 35 -13.88 18.22 10.08
N ALA A 36 -13.96 17.87 11.36
CA ALA A 36 -15.01 18.33 12.28
C ALA A 36 -15.23 19.87 12.31
N PRO A 37 -14.19 20.73 12.24
CA PRO A 37 -14.39 22.19 12.20
C PRO A 37 -15.13 22.69 10.95
N PHE A 38 -15.11 21.93 9.85
CA PHE A 38 -15.70 22.29 8.57
C PHE A 38 -17.00 21.53 8.27
N PHE A 39 -17.11 20.31 8.81
CA PHE A 39 -18.23 19.39 8.61
C PHE A 39 -18.58 18.73 9.94
N PRO A 40 -19.52 19.31 10.72
CA PRO A 40 -19.83 18.83 12.06
C PRO A 40 -20.33 17.36 12.10
N LYS A 41 -20.86 16.86 10.99
CA LYS A 41 -21.38 15.49 10.84
C LYS A 41 -20.46 14.58 10.01
N ALA A 42 -19.16 14.88 9.94
CA ALA A 42 -18.20 13.99 9.27
C ALA A 42 -18.20 12.59 9.91
N GLN A 43 -18.46 11.58 9.09
CA GLN A 43 -18.47 10.17 9.52
C GLN A 43 -17.64 9.32 8.55
N TRP A 44 -16.93 8.34 9.09
CA TRP A 44 -16.21 7.37 8.29
C TRP A 44 -17.11 6.20 7.90
N LEU A 45 -17.15 5.88 6.60
CA LEU A 45 -17.78 4.69 6.06
C LEU A 45 -16.71 3.74 5.54
N SER A 46 -16.50 2.64 6.25
CA SER A 46 -15.55 1.59 5.86
C SER A 46 -16.04 0.84 4.62
N TYR A 47 -15.10 0.50 3.74
CA TYR A 47 -15.29 -0.41 2.63
C TYR A 47 -14.30 -1.57 2.78
N GLU A 48 -14.79 -2.69 3.28
CA GLU A 48 -13.99 -3.88 3.52
C GLU A 48 -13.74 -4.65 2.21
N ASP A 49 -12.47 -4.73 1.81
CA ASP A 49 -12.10 -5.42 0.58
C ASP A 49 -10.68 -5.98 0.67
N CYS A 50 -10.36 -6.90 -0.24
CA CYS A 50 -9.01 -7.40 -0.41
C CYS A 50 -8.70 -7.68 -1.88
N LEU A 51 -7.44 -7.48 -2.24
CA LEU A 51 -6.93 -7.88 -3.55
C LEU A 51 -6.21 -9.22 -3.41
N LEU A 52 -6.63 -10.21 -4.21
CA LEU A 52 -5.89 -11.46 -4.36
C LEU A 52 -5.07 -11.41 -5.64
N VAL A 53 -3.75 -11.34 -5.50
CA VAL A 53 -2.81 -11.32 -6.62
C VAL A 53 -2.38 -12.74 -6.94
N GLN A 54 -2.68 -13.22 -8.15
CA GLN A 54 -2.30 -14.56 -8.61
C GLN A 54 -1.01 -14.53 -9.46
N ASP A 55 -0.76 -13.41 -10.15
CA ASP A 55 0.41 -13.21 -11.00
C ASP A 55 1.42 -12.27 -10.36
N ALA A 56 2.71 -12.59 -10.48
CA ALA A 56 3.78 -11.76 -9.93
C ALA A 56 3.98 -10.45 -10.70
N GLU A 57 3.75 -10.45 -12.02
CA GLU A 57 4.10 -9.32 -12.89
C GLU A 57 3.32 -8.03 -12.56
N PRO A 58 1.99 -8.08 -12.32
CA PRO A 58 1.25 -6.90 -11.86
C PRO A 58 1.77 -6.32 -10.54
N LEU A 59 2.18 -7.17 -9.60
CA LEU A 59 2.71 -6.75 -8.30
C LEU A 59 4.10 -6.13 -8.43
N ILE A 60 4.95 -6.69 -9.28
CA ILE A 60 6.28 -6.13 -9.60
C ILE A 60 6.12 -4.76 -10.25
N SER A 61 5.24 -4.64 -11.25
CA SER A 61 4.95 -3.37 -11.92
C SER A 61 4.49 -2.30 -10.94
N TYR A 62 3.57 -2.66 -10.04
CA TYR A 62 3.10 -1.78 -8.98
C TYR A 62 4.24 -1.30 -8.08
N VAL A 63 5.09 -2.22 -7.60
CA VAL A 63 6.26 -1.88 -6.77
C VAL A 63 7.18 -0.91 -7.50
N LEU A 64 7.49 -1.16 -8.77
CA LEU A 64 8.37 -0.30 -9.55
C LEU A 64 7.78 1.10 -9.82
N SER A 65 6.45 1.22 -9.88
CA SER A 65 5.76 2.52 -10.03
C SER A 65 5.71 3.38 -8.76
N CYS A 66 6.14 2.85 -7.61
CA CYS A 66 6.13 3.60 -6.36
C CYS A 66 7.17 4.74 -6.36
N HIS A 67 6.98 5.76 -5.52
CA HIS A 67 7.85 6.93 -5.44
C HIS A 67 8.76 6.85 -4.21
N GLY A 68 9.48 5.74 -4.09
CA GLY A 68 10.42 5.47 -3.00
C GLY A 68 11.85 5.27 -3.50
N ASN A 69 12.64 4.48 -2.78
CA ASN A 69 14.02 4.14 -3.17
C ASN A 69 14.14 2.77 -3.85
N GLN A 70 13.02 2.08 -4.11
CA GLN A 70 13.00 0.68 -4.52
C GLN A 70 13.78 0.41 -5.81
N ASN A 71 13.77 1.35 -6.77
CA ASN A 71 14.50 1.20 -8.03
C ASN A 71 16.02 1.09 -7.82
N GLN A 72 16.56 1.68 -6.74
CA GLN A 72 18.00 1.60 -6.41
C GLN A 72 18.43 0.18 -6.01
N TYR A 73 17.50 -0.63 -5.50
CA TYR A 73 17.80 -1.97 -4.96
C TYR A 73 17.23 -3.09 -5.83
N ILE A 74 16.20 -2.81 -6.63
CA ILE A 74 15.49 -3.83 -7.43
C ILE A 74 16.02 -3.91 -8.86
N LEU A 75 16.40 -2.81 -9.52
CA LEU A 75 16.68 -2.82 -10.97
C LEU A 75 17.85 -3.76 -11.34
N ASP A 76 18.97 -3.65 -10.64
CA ASP A 76 20.14 -4.52 -10.87
C ASP A 76 19.89 -5.98 -10.44
N ARG A 77 18.88 -6.22 -9.59
CA ARG A 77 18.48 -7.53 -9.07
C ARG A 77 17.13 -7.99 -9.63
N TYR A 78 16.68 -7.44 -10.75
CA TYR A 78 15.30 -7.64 -11.23
C TYR A 78 14.94 -9.11 -11.43
N LYS A 79 15.85 -9.92 -11.98
CA LYS A 79 15.62 -11.37 -12.15
C LYS A 79 15.42 -12.10 -10.83
N GLU A 80 16.19 -11.73 -9.81
CA GLU A 80 16.09 -12.29 -8.46
C GLU A 80 14.77 -11.86 -7.81
N PHE A 81 14.45 -10.57 -7.89
CA PHE A 81 13.20 -10.02 -7.37
C PHE A 81 11.98 -10.66 -8.03
N ARG A 82 12.01 -10.86 -9.35
CA ARG A 82 10.94 -11.53 -10.09
C ARG A 82 10.73 -12.98 -9.63
N ALA A 83 11.81 -13.75 -9.49
CA ALA A 83 11.73 -15.13 -8.99
C ALA A 83 11.25 -15.19 -7.53
N TYR A 84 11.69 -14.24 -6.69
CA TYR A 84 11.23 -14.09 -5.33
C TYR A 84 9.72 -13.81 -5.27
N THR A 85 9.23 -12.82 -6.01
CA THR A 85 7.82 -12.44 -6.03
C THR A 85 6.95 -13.57 -6.59
N ALA A 86 7.38 -14.25 -7.64
CA ALA A 86 6.68 -15.42 -8.18
C ALA A 86 6.48 -16.54 -7.13
N ARG A 87 7.47 -16.80 -6.29
CA ARG A 87 7.33 -17.78 -5.19
C ARG A 87 6.33 -17.31 -4.14
N LYS A 88 6.31 -16.00 -3.82
CA LYS A 88 5.39 -15.41 -2.84
C LYS A 88 3.95 -15.35 -3.35
N THR A 89 3.72 -15.22 -4.65
CA THR A 89 2.38 -15.17 -5.26
C THR A 89 1.85 -16.52 -5.73
N ALA A 90 2.66 -17.58 -5.73
CA ALA A 90 2.29 -18.90 -6.30
C ALA A 90 1.00 -19.53 -5.71
N LYS A 91 0.62 -19.17 -4.48
CA LYS A 91 -0.62 -19.65 -3.82
C LYS A 91 -1.69 -18.56 -3.70
N GLY A 92 -1.54 -17.46 -4.42
CA GLY A 92 -2.27 -16.23 -4.21
C GLY A 92 -1.64 -15.39 -3.10
N PHE A 93 -1.41 -14.12 -3.40
CA PHE A 93 -0.89 -13.13 -2.45
C PHE A 93 -2.02 -12.17 -2.08
N ARG A 94 -2.47 -12.25 -0.83
CA ARG A 94 -3.58 -11.44 -0.33
C ARG A 94 -3.06 -10.10 0.17
N ILE A 95 -3.59 -9.01 -0.36
CA ILE A 95 -3.34 -7.64 0.08
C ILE A 95 -4.64 -7.11 0.68
N THR A 96 -4.61 -6.77 1.97
CA THR A 96 -5.74 -6.11 2.61
C THR A 96 -5.84 -4.66 2.16
N LYS A 97 -7.08 -4.20 2.00
CA LYS A 97 -7.41 -2.83 1.66
C LYS A 97 -8.30 -2.28 2.77
N ASP A 98 -7.69 -1.53 3.68
CA ASP A 98 -8.43 -0.67 4.59
C ASP A 98 -8.76 0.63 3.85
N ALA A 99 -9.93 0.64 3.21
CA ALA A 99 -10.42 1.78 2.45
C ALA A 99 -11.80 2.19 2.94
N GLY A 100 -12.22 3.38 2.53
CA GLY A 100 -13.50 3.94 2.88
C GLY A 100 -13.55 5.41 2.50
N VAL A 101 -14.62 6.06 2.90
CA VAL A 101 -14.87 7.46 2.59
C VAL A 101 -15.34 8.20 3.83
N PHE A 102 -14.98 9.48 3.93
CA PHE A 102 -15.66 10.39 4.85
C PHE A 102 -16.92 10.92 4.17
N LEU A 103 -18.09 10.60 4.74
CA LEU A 103 -19.34 11.24 4.38
C LEU A 103 -19.47 12.52 5.21
N CYS A 104 -19.46 13.66 4.54
CA CYS A 104 -19.48 14.98 5.17
C CYS A 104 -20.77 15.73 4.81
N GLU A 105 -21.41 16.29 5.82
CA GLU A 105 -22.55 17.22 5.69
C GLU A 105 -22.15 18.55 6.34
N LYS A 106 -22.52 19.67 5.70
CA LYS A 106 -22.26 21.02 6.22
C LYS A 106 -23.25 21.40 7.30
#